data_AF-A0A645FM06-F1
#
_entry.id   AF-A0A645FM06-F1
#
_cell.length_a   1.000
_cell.length_b   1.000
_cell.length_c   1.000
_cell.angle_alpha   90.00
_cell.angle_beta   90.00
_cell.angle_gamma   90.00
#
_symmetry.space_group_name_H-M   'P 1'
#
loop_
_entity.id
_entity.type
_entity.pdbx_description
1 polymer ?
#
loop_
_entity_poly.entity_id
_entity_poly.type
_entity_poly.pdbx_seq_one_letter_code
_entity_poly.pdbx_strand_id
1 'polypeptide(L)'
;MNFLHEVDIIIEAFDNPNCKAEICNFVLLNMREKYLIASSGMAGYYDSNIIVTKKIKEKFYICGDFVHEAKEGEGLMAPRVAICANHMANLASKILIDYI
;
A
#
# COMPACT_ATOMS: atom_id res chain seq x y z
N MET A 1 -18.38 -8.13 2.72
CA MET A 1 -17.34 -8.12 1.66
C MET A 1 -17.87 -7.83 0.25
N ASN A 2 -19.19 -7.60 0.04
CA ASN A 2 -19.72 -7.28 -1.30
C ASN A 2 -19.14 -6.01 -1.95
N PHE A 3 -18.73 -5.02 -1.15
CA PHE A 3 -18.23 -3.74 -1.66
C PHE A 3 -16.90 -3.84 -2.44
N LEU A 4 -16.08 -4.86 -2.19
CA LEU A 4 -14.80 -5.01 -2.90
C LEU A 4 -14.99 -5.39 -4.38
N HIS A 5 -16.13 -5.99 -4.73
CA HIS A 5 -16.42 -6.36 -6.12
C HIS A 5 -16.79 -5.14 -6.97
N GLU A 6 -17.30 -4.07 -6.34
CA GLU A 6 -17.82 -2.87 -6.99
C GLU A 6 -16.72 -1.83 -7.32
N VAL A 7 -15.47 -2.08 -6.91
CA VAL A 7 -14.34 -1.18 -7.15
C VAL A 7 -13.32 -1.82 -8.07
N ASP A 8 -12.58 -1.03 -8.83
CA ASP A 8 -11.49 -1.51 -9.70
C ASP A 8 -10.12 -1.48 -9.03
N ILE A 9 -9.96 -0.58 -8.05
CA ILE A 9 -8.73 -0.37 -7.28
C ILE A 9 -9.03 -0.55 -5.79
N ILE A 10 -8.22 -1.35 -5.13
CA ILE A 10 -8.24 -1.58 -3.68
C ILE A 10 -6.93 -1.04 -3.12
N ILE A 11 -7.04 -0.07 -2.21
CA ILE A 11 -5.90 0.43 -1.44
C ILE A 11 -5.96 -0.19 -0.04
N GLU A 12 -4.92 -0.95 0.30
CA GLU A 12 -4.73 -1.51 1.63
C GLU A 12 -4.04 -0.49 2.54
N ALA A 13 -4.70 -0.16 3.66
CA ALA A 13 -4.24 0.82 4.64
C ALA A 13 -4.49 0.36 6.10
N PHE A 14 -4.37 -0.95 6.35
CA PHE A 14 -4.45 -1.51 7.69
C PHE A 14 -3.14 -1.27 8.45
N ASP A 15 -3.29 -0.82 9.70
CA ASP A 15 -2.17 -0.68 10.64
C ASP A 15 -1.71 -2.04 11.19
N ASN A 16 -2.64 -3.00 11.29
CA ASN A 16 -2.32 -4.34 11.77
C ASN A 16 -1.71 -5.23 10.65
N PRO A 17 -0.53 -5.83 10.86
CA PRO A 17 0.14 -6.63 9.83
C PRO A 17 -0.62 -7.91 9.46
N ASN A 18 -1.37 -8.53 10.38
CA ASN A 18 -2.16 -9.72 10.09
C ASN A 18 -3.35 -9.36 9.19
N CYS A 19 -4.08 -8.28 9.50
CA CYS A 19 -5.19 -7.81 8.67
C CYS A 19 -4.73 -7.44 7.26
N LYS A 20 -3.57 -6.78 7.14
CA LYS A 20 -2.91 -6.49 5.86
C LYS A 20 -2.64 -7.76 5.06
N ALA A 21 -2.02 -8.76 5.68
CA ALA A 21 -1.71 -10.02 5.01
C ALA A 21 -2.98 -10.75 4.56
N GLU A 22 -4.01 -10.81 5.42
CA GLU A 22 -5.29 -11.45 5.11
C GLU A 22 -5.98 -10.81 3.90
N ILE A 23 -6.15 -9.48 3.88
CA ILE A 23 -6.83 -8.81 2.77
C ILE A 23 -6.03 -8.90 1.47
N CYS A 24 -4.70 -8.74 1.53
CA CYS A 24 -3.86 -8.86 0.36
C CYS A 24 -3.93 -10.27 -0.23
N ASN A 25 -3.82 -11.30 0.62
CA ASN A 25 -3.92 -12.69 0.17
C ASN A 25 -5.29 -12.99 -0.42
N PHE A 26 -6.37 -12.54 0.22
CA PHE A 26 -7.72 -12.73 -0.28
C PHE A 26 -7.90 -12.12 -1.67
N VAL A 27 -7.51 -10.86 -1.87
CA VAL A 27 -7.63 -10.16 -3.17
C VAL A 27 -6.76 -10.84 -4.23
N LEU A 28 -5.51 -11.19 -3.91
CA LEU A 28 -4.59 -11.82 -4.84
C LEU A 28 -5.04 -13.23 -5.28
N LEU A 29 -5.75 -13.96 -4.41
CA LEU A 29 -6.25 -15.30 -4.71
C LEU A 29 -7.58 -15.25 -5.46
N ASN A 30 -8.49 -14.35 -5.09
CA ASN A 30 -9.90 -14.41 -5.51
C ASN A 30 -10.33 -13.29 -6.47
N MET A 31 -9.55 -12.21 -6.61
CA MET A 31 -9.95 -10.98 -7.32
C MET A 31 -8.82 -10.47 -8.22
N ARG A 32 -8.28 -11.37 -9.07
CA ARG A 32 -7.08 -11.11 -9.89
C ARG A 32 -7.26 -9.99 -10.91
N GLU A 33 -8.50 -9.64 -11.24
CA GLU A 33 -8.86 -8.56 -12.13
C GLU A 33 -8.70 -7.16 -11.50
N LYS A 34 -8.67 -7.08 -10.16
CA LYS A 34 -8.59 -5.82 -9.42
C LYS A 34 -7.14 -5.34 -9.25
N TYR A 35 -6.95 -4.03 -9.24
CA TYR A 35 -5.68 -3.44 -8.83
C TYR A 35 -5.58 -3.41 -7.31
N LEU A 36 -4.50 -3.97 -6.77
CA LEU A 36 -4.18 -3.92 -5.35
C LEU A 36 -2.96 -3.04 -5.12
N ILE A 37 -3.11 -2.03 -4.28
CA ILE A 37 -2.04 -1.15 -3.83
C ILE A 37 -1.92 -1.31 -2.32
N ALA A 38 -0.79 -1.81 -1.85
CA ALA A 38 -0.53 -1.99 -0.42
C ALA A 38 0.60 -1.09 0.08
N SER A 39 0.74 -1.01 1.39
CA SER A 39 1.81 -0.26 2.04
C SER A 39 2.82 -1.18 2.72
N SER A 40 4.08 -0.79 2.74
CA SER A 40 5.03 -1.21 3.78
C SER A 40 4.85 -0.30 4.99
N GLY A 41 4.99 -0.82 6.21
CA GLY A 41 4.84 -0.04 7.44
C GLY A 41 5.93 1.03 7.55
N MET A 42 5.59 2.24 8.00
CA MET A 42 6.52 3.38 8.07
C MET A 42 6.79 3.78 9.52
N ALA A 43 8.07 3.87 9.89
CA ALA A 43 8.47 4.37 11.20
C ALA A 43 9.74 5.23 11.13
N GLY A 44 10.05 5.92 12.22
CA GLY A 44 11.26 6.74 12.34
C GLY A 44 11.27 7.98 11.45
N TYR A 45 12.39 8.70 11.48
CA TYR A 45 12.57 10.03 10.86
C TYR A 45 13.57 9.99 9.69
N TYR A 46 13.70 8.82 9.05
CA TYR A 46 14.64 8.58 7.95
C TYR A 46 14.32 9.40 6.70
N ASP A 47 15.24 9.38 5.74
CA ASP A 47 15.06 10.02 4.44
C ASP A 47 13.69 9.65 3.85
N SER A 48 12.99 10.64 3.32
CA SER A 48 11.69 10.44 2.70
C SER A 48 11.83 9.97 1.25
N ASN A 49 12.96 10.25 0.60
CA ASN A 49 13.18 9.89 -0.81
C ASN A 49 13.40 8.39 -1.05
N ILE A 50 13.63 7.61 0.02
CA ILE A 50 13.68 6.15 -0.08
C ILE A 50 12.28 5.51 -0.11
N ILE A 51 11.21 6.28 0.15
CA ILE A 51 9.84 5.82 -0.01
C ILE A 51 9.55 5.74 -1.51
N VAL A 52 9.32 4.53 -1.99
CA VAL A 52 9.14 4.24 -3.41
C VAL A 52 7.94 3.34 -3.65
N THR A 53 7.43 3.40 -4.88
CA THR A 53 6.37 2.51 -5.37
C THR A 53 7.01 1.38 -6.15
N LYS A 54 6.82 0.12 -5.72
CA LYS A 54 7.30 -1.07 -6.42
C LYS A 54 6.13 -1.83 -7.03
N LYS A 55 6.24 -2.18 -8.31
CA LYS A 55 5.35 -3.13 -8.98
C LYS A 55 5.79 -4.55 -8.64
N ILE A 56 4.93 -5.31 -7.95
CA ILE A 56 5.24 -6.68 -7.52
C ILE A 56 4.70 -7.70 -8.53
N LYS A 57 3.49 -7.46 -9.04
CA LYS A 57 2.87 -8.23 -10.14
C LYS A 57 2.12 -7.27 -11.06
N GLU A 58 1.51 -7.78 -12.13
CA GLU A 58 0.81 -6.99 -13.14
C GLU A 58 -0.15 -5.94 -12.55
N LYS A 59 -0.98 -6.34 -11.57
CA LYS A 59 -1.98 -5.50 -10.88
C LYS A 59 -1.74 -5.40 -9.37
N PHE A 60 -0.51 -5.66 -8.90
CA PHE A 60 -0.18 -5.58 -7.47
C PHE A 60 1.06 -4.73 -7.23
N TYR A 61 0.91 -3.72 -6.38
CA TYR A 61 1.93 -2.72 -6.07
C TYR A 61 2.09 -2.57 -4.55
N ILE A 62 3.29 -2.23 -4.12
CA ILE A 62 3.58 -1.87 -2.72
C ILE A 62 4.29 -0.52 -2.69
N CYS A 63 3.84 0.40 -1.83
CA CYS A 63 4.51 1.67 -1.56
C CYS A 63 5.17 1.64 -0.17
N GLY A 64 6.36 2.22 -0.04
CA GLY A 64 7.05 2.34 1.24
C GLY A 64 8.57 2.39 1.12
N ASP A 65 9.27 2.42 2.26
CA ASP A 65 10.73 2.38 2.31
C ASP A 65 11.31 0.96 2.33
N PHE A 66 10.50 -0.07 2.64
CA PHE A 66 10.89 -1.48 2.69
C PHE A 66 12.01 -1.83 3.68
N VAL A 67 12.28 -0.95 4.66
CA VAL A 67 13.42 -1.12 5.57
C VAL A 67 13.03 -0.87 7.02
N HIS A 68 12.21 0.16 7.32
CA HIS A 68 12.05 0.63 8.69
C HIS A 68 10.64 0.34 9.23
N GLU A 69 10.59 -0.39 10.34
CA GLU A 69 9.36 -0.70 11.08
C GLU A 69 9.35 -0.05 12.46
N ALA A 70 8.15 0.04 13.06
CA ALA A 70 8.01 0.60 14.39
C ALA A 70 8.63 -0.33 15.43
N LYS A 71 9.46 0.23 16.31
CA LYS A 71 10.12 -0.47 17.40
C LYS A 71 10.38 0.48 18.56
N GLU A 72 10.85 -0.05 19.68
CA GLU A 72 11.21 0.78 20.84
C GLU A 72 12.26 1.84 20.42
N GLY A 73 11.97 3.11 20.70
CA GLY A 73 12.78 4.25 20.26
C GLY A 73 12.49 4.78 18.86
N GLU A 74 11.70 4.08 18.05
CA GLU A 74 11.31 4.49 16.69
C GLU A 74 9.81 4.26 16.45
N GLY A 75 9.01 5.28 16.75
CA GLY A 75 7.56 5.24 16.55
C GLY A 75 7.15 5.48 15.09
N LEU A 76 5.84 5.31 14.84
CA LEU A 76 5.19 5.75 13.61
C LEU A 76 5.38 7.26 13.44
N MET A 77 5.76 7.70 12.25
CA MET A 77 5.93 9.13 11.95
C MET A 77 4.93 9.58 10.88
N ALA A 78 3.99 10.42 11.29
CA ALA A 78 2.92 10.92 10.43
C ALA A 78 3.41 11.52 9.10
N PRO A 79 4.53 12.28 9.03
CA PRO A 79 5.05 12.77 7.76
C PRO A 79 5.41 11.64 6.78
N ARG A 80 6.11 10.60 7.23
CA ARG A 80 6.51 9.46 6.38
C ARG A 80 5.30 8.62 5.97
N VAL A 81 4.36 8.40 6.89
CA VAL A 81 3.08 7.74 6.60
C VAL A 81 2.31 8.50 5.52
N ALA A 82 2.23 9.84 5.63
CA ALA A 82 1.53 10.67 4.65
C ALA A 82 2.20 10.62 3.27
N ILE A 83 3.53 10.59 3.20
CA ILE A 83 4.26 10.44 1.93
C ILE A 83 3.93 9.08 1.29
N CYS A 84 4.01 7.99 2.05
CA CYS A 84 3.66 6.65 1.56
C CYS A 84 2.19 6.59 1.08
N ALA A 85 1.25 7.17 1.83
CA ALA A 85 -0.14 7.26 1.44
C ALA A 85 -0.34 8.06 0.15
N ASN A 86 0.37 9.17 -0.02
CA ASN A 86 0.32 9.97 -1.25
C ASN A 86 0.95 9.24 -2.45
N HIS A 87 1.96 8.40 -2.25
CA HIS A 87 2.45 7.49 -3.29
C HIS A 87 1.35 6.52 -3.75
N MET A 88 0.61 5.92 -2.81
CA MET A 88 -0.51 5.02 -3.13
C MET A 88 -1.63 5.76 -3.88
N ALA A 89 -2.01 6.95 -3.42
CA ALA A 89 -3.05 7.76 -4.04
C ALA A 89 -2.65 8.21 -5.47
N ASN A 90 -1.42 8.69 -5.65
CA ASN A 90 -0.93 9.10 -6.96
C ASN A 90 -0.85 7.92 -7.95
N LEU A 91 -0.44 6.74 -7.47
CA LEU A 91 -0.49 5.52 -8.28
C LEU A 91 -1.92 5.16 -8.66
N ALA A 92 -2.88 5.26 -7.73
CA ALA A 92 -4.29 5.01 -8.04
C ALA A 92 -4.81 5.95 -9.12
N SER A 93 -4.53 7.26 -9.03
CA SER A 93 -4.87 8.23 -10.07
C SER A 93 -4.25 7.86 -11.41
N LYS A 94 -2.97 7.46 -11.42
CA LYS A 94 -2.32 7.00 -12.65
C LYS A 94 -3.03 5.77 -13.24
N ILE A 95 -3.42 4.82 -12.39
CA ILE A 95 -4.12 3.62 -12.86
C ILE A 95 -5.48 3.98 -13.48
N LEU A 96 -6.23 4.87 -12.83
CA LEU A 96 -7.52 5.36 -13.32
C LEU A 96 -7.42 6.10 -14.66
N ILE A 97 -6.31 6.80 -14.92
CA ILE A 97 -6.14 7.57 -16.15
C ILE A 97 -5.61 6.70 -17.30
N ASP A 98 -4.68 5.80 -17.00
CA ASP A 98 -3.91 5.09 -18.02
C ASP A 98 -4.49 3.70 -18.38
N TYR A 99 -5.25 3.06 -17.48
CA TYR A 99 -5.62 1.64 -17.63
C TYR A 99 -7.09 1.29 -17.36
N ILE A 100 -7.89 2.21 -16.82
CA ILE A 100 -9.33 2.02 -16.56
C ILE A 100 -10.09 2.99 -17.46
#